data_AF-A0A8H9BT68-F1
#
_entry.id   AF-A0A8H9BT68-F1
#
_cell.length_a   1.000
_cell.length_b   1.000
_cell.length_c   1.000
_cell.angle_alpha   90.00
_cell.angle_beta   90.00
_cell.angle_gamma   90.00
#
_symmetry.space_group_name_H-M   'P 1'
#
loop_
_entity.id
_entity.type
_entity.pdbx_description
1 polymer ?
#
loop_
_entity_poly.entity_id
_entity_poly.type
_entity_poly.pdbx_seq_one_letter_code
_entity_poly.pdbx_strand_id
1 'polypeptide(L)'
;MSKLHNEVKETQSLVDDIEKLGYKALDKDDLELINKFIEALEPYLQTVDSTINALENKLNDKYCGETEKELLFYNYKSRELHRLVPELKKHAINTKASLVAQGGYHGNSEVVRSA
;
A
#
# COMPACT_ATOMS: atom_id res chain seq x y z
N MET A 1 4.17 -22.64 8.43
CA MET A 1 4.57 -21.29 7.97
C MET A 1 3.31 -20.51 7.64
N SER A 2 3.15 -19.30 8.17
CA SER A 2 1.96 -18.46 7.94
C SER A 2 1.78 -18.20 6.45
N LYS A 3 0.65 -18.63 5.88
CA LYS A 3 0.23 -18.48 4.47
C LYS A 3 -0.12 -17.03 4.07
N LEU A 4 0.38 -16.02 4.78
CA LEU A 4 0.23 -14.63 4.36
C LEU A 4 1.46 -14.21 3.56
N HIS A 5 1.23 -13.52 2.44
CA HIS A 5 2.25 -12.85 1.65
C HIS A 5 3.05 -11.86 2.50
N ASN A 6 4.37 -11.86 2.36
CA ASN A 6 5.24 -11.00 3.15
C ASN A 6 4.96 -9.52 2.88
N GLU A 7 4.68 -9.15 1.63
CA GLU A 7 4.39 -7.78 1.24
C GLU A 7 3.12 -7.27 1.95
N VAL A 8 2.09 -8.11 2.10
CA VAL A 8 0.88 -7.76 2.86
C VAL A 8 1.20 -7.55 4.34
N LYS A 9 2.04 -8.41 4.93
CA LYS A 9 2.44 -8.28 6.35
C LYS A 9 3.27 -7.02 6.60
N GLU A 10 4.25 -6.77 5.74
CA GLU A 10 5.12 -5.60 5.83
C GLU A 10 4.31 -4.32 5.66
N THR A 11 3.40 -4.29 4.69
CA THR A 11 2.49 -3.16 4.47
C THR A 11 1.56 -2.94 5.67
N GLN A 12 0.98 -4.00 6.23
CA GLN A 12 0.14 -3.91 7.43
C GLN A 12 0.94 -3.41 8.63
N SER A 13 2.15 -3.93 8.85
CA SER A 13 3.02 -3.50 9.96
C SER A 13 3.33 -2.01 9.85
N LEU A 14 3.64 -1.51 8.65
CA LEU A 14 3.91 -0.11 8.43
C LEU A 14 2.69 0.77 8.74
N VAL A 15 1.50 0.35 8.30
CA VAL A 15 0.24 1.05 8.63
C VAL A 15 0.04 1.09 10.16
N ASP A 16 0.17 -0.05 10.82
CA ASP A 16 0.00 -0.16 12.28
C ASP A 16 1.01 0.71 13.04
N ASP A 17 2.27 0.73 12.60
CA ASP A 17 3.33 1.53 13.20
C ASP A 17 3.04 3.04 13.07
N ILE A 18 2.58 3.48 11.89
CA ILE A 18 2.18 4.88 11.67
C ILE A 18 0.99 5.26 12.56
N GLU A 19 -0.03 4.41 12.65
CA GLU A 19 -1.20 4.66 13.49
C GLU A 19 -0.83 4.75 14.97
N LYS A 20 0.10 3.91 15.42
CA LYS A 20 0.58 3.87 16.80
C LYS A 20 1.46 5.06 17.17
N LEU A 21 2.38 5.46 16.29
CA LEU A 21 3.26 6.61 16.51
C LEU A 21 2.48 7.93 16.42
N GLY A 22 1.54 8.00 15.47
CA GLY A 22 0.78 9.19 15.14
C GLY A 22 1.57 10.21 14.32
N TYR A 23 0.88 10.93 13.45
CA TYR A 23 1.49 11.82 12.43
C TYR A 23 2.38 12.95 12.97
N LYS A 24 2.27 13.30 14.26
CA LYS A 24 3.07 14.36 14.87
C LYS A 24 4.49 13.91 15.24
N ALA A 25 4.70 12.60 15.38
CA ALA A 25 5.98 12.01 15.73
C ALA A 25 6.82 11.62 14.50
N LEU A 26 6.21 11.61 13.31
CA LEU A 26 6.87 11.29 12.05
C LEU A 26 7.59 12.51 11.48
N ASP A 27 8.76 12.29 10.90
CA ASP A 27 9.57 13.32 10.27
C ASP A 27 9.56 13.26 8.73
N LYS A 28 10.45 14.03 8.09
CA LYS A 28 10.55 14.09 6.63
C LYS A 28 11.11 12.78 6.04
N ASP A 29 12.02 12.12 6.73
CA ASP A 29 12.65 10.90 6.26
C ASP A 29 11.65 9.73 6.34
N ASP A 30 10.81 9.71 7.38
CA ASP A 30 9.66 8.80 7.46
C ASP A 30 8.69 9.00 6.30
N LEU A 31 8.35 10.25 5.97
CA LEU A 31 7.48 10.56 4.83
C LEU A 31 8.11 10.10 3.50
N GLU A 32 9.41 10.29 3.30
CA GLU A 32 10.11 9.81 2.12
C GLU A 32 10.09 8.28 2.02
N LEU A 33 10.26 7.58 3.15
CA LEU A 33 10.19 6.13 3.21
C LEU A 33 8.78 5.61 2.87
N ILE A 34 7.73 6.24 3.43
CA ILE A 34 6.33 5.89 3.10
C ILE A 34 6.07 6.07 1.59
N ASN A 35 6.53 7.17 1.00
CA ASN A 35 6.33 7.43 -0.43
C ASN A 35 7.07 6.41 -1.30
N LYS A 36 8.32 6.07 -1.00
CA LYS A 36 9.07 5.01 -1.71
C LYS A 36 8.37 3.66 -1.61
N PHE A 37 7.78 3.35 -0.46
CA PHE A 37 7.04 2.11 -0.27
C PHE A 37 5.76 2.08 -1.14
N ILE A 38 5.02 3.19 -1.21
CA ILE A 38 3.86 3.33 -2.11
C ILE A 38 4.28 3.17 -3.58
N GLU A 39 5.34 3.85 -4.01
CA GLU A 39 5.87 3.75 -5.39
C GLU A 39 6.26 2.33 -5.79
N ALA A 40 6.76 1.52 -4.84
CA ALA A 40 7.06 0.11 -5.07
C ALA A 40 5.81 -0.78 -5.10
N LEU A 41 4.81 -0.48 -4.25
CA LEU A 41 3.60 -1.29 -4.12
C LEU A 41 2.61 -1.14 -5.27
N GLU A 42 2.50 0.03 -5.88
CA GLU A 42 1.58 0.27 -7.01
C GLU A 42 1.85 -0.63 -8.23
N PRO A 43 3.06 -0.68 -8.82
CA PRO A 43 3.34 -1.58 -9.95
C PRO A 43 3.27 -3.04 -9.54
N TYR A 44 3.58 -3.33 -8.27
CA TYR A 44 3.46 -4.66 -7.72
C TYR A 44 2.01 -5.16 -7.67
N LEU A 45 1.08 -4.31 -7.23
CA LEU A 45 -0.35 -4.61 -7.22
C LEU A 45 -0.88 -4.89 -8.63
N GLN A 46 -0.44 -4.13 -9.63
CA GLN A 46 -0.76 -4.39 -11.04
C GLN A 46 -0.25 -5.75 -11.52
N THR A 47 0.94 -6.15 -11.06
CA THR A 47 1.52 -7.47 -11.38
C THR A 47 0.70 -8.60 -10.74
N VAL A 48 0.25 -8.40 -9.50
CA VAL A 48 -0.63 -9.34 -8.79
C VAL A 48 -1.96 -9.51 -9.53
N ASP A 49 -2.60 -8.41 -9.92
CA ASP A 49 -3.88 -8.44 -10.66
C ASP A 49 -3.72 -9.08 -12.04
N SER A 50 -2.61 -8.84 -12.72
CA SER A 50 -2.28 -9.51 -13.99
C SER A 50 -2.08 -11.03 -13.81
N THR A 51 -1.47 -11.44 -12.70
CA THR A 51 -1.28 -12.86 -12.35
C THR A 51 -2.62 -13.55 -12.09
N ILE A 52 -3.54 -12.88 -11.38
CA ILE A 52 -4.91 -13.36 -11.16
C ILE A 52 -5.60 -13.62 -12.49
N ASN A 53 -5.61 -12.64 -13.39
CA ASN A 53 -6.22 -12.78 -14.71
C ASN A 53 -5.65 -13.97 -15.50
N ALA A 54 -4.33 -14.18 -15.44
CA ALA A 54 -3.68 -15.31 -16.11
C ALA A 54 -4.10 -16.67 -15.51
N LEU A 55 -4.23 -16.74 -14.17
CA LEU A 55 -4.67 -17.94 -13.47
C LEU A 55 -6.14 -18.26 -13.75
N GLU A 56 -7.01 -17.26 -13.78
CA GLU A 56 -8.42 -17.39 -14.15
C GLU A 56 -8.58 -17.94 -15.57
N ASN A 57 -7.85 -17.37 -16.54
CA ASN A 57 -7.83 -17.87 -17.91
C ASN A 57 -7.37 -19.33 -17.98
N LYS A 58 -6.30 -19.67 -17.25
CA LYS A 58 -5.80 -21.05 -17.19
C LYS A 58 -6.82 -22.03 -16.62
N LEU A 59 -7.59 -21.64 -15.60
CA LEU A 59 -8.66 -22.47 -15.03
C LEU A 59 -9.85 -22.62 -15.98
N ASN A 60 -10.19 -21.55 -16.71
CA ASN A 60 -11.23 -21.60 -17.74
C ASN A 60 -10.85 -22.55 -18.88
N ASP A 61 -9.58 -22.56 -19.30
CA ASP A 61 -9.07 -23.48 -20.32
C ASP A 61 -9.02 -24.93 -19.82
N LYS A 62 -8.52 -25.13 -18.60
CA LYS A 62 -8.42 -26.44 -17.98
C LYS A 62 -8.39 -26.35 -16.46
N TYR A 63 -9.40 -26.94 -15.84
CA TYR A 63 -9.44 -27.04 -14.38
C TYR A 63 -8.23 -27.81 -13.82
N CYS A 64 -7.57 -27.19 -12.83
CA CYS A 64 -6.47 -27.75 -12.07
C CYS A 64 -6.56 -27.24 -10.63
N GLY A 65 -6.72 -28.15 -9.67
CA GLY A 65 -6.88 -27.78 -8.26
C GLY A 65 -5.67 -27.09 -7.64
N GLU A 66 -4.47 -27.22 -8.23
CA GLU A 66 -3.29 -26.44 -7.80
C GLU A 66 -3.39 -24.99 -8.26
N THR A 67 -3.78 -24.75 -9.53
CA THR A 67 -4.03 -23.41 -10.07
C THR A 67 -5.13 -22.69 -9.28
N GLU A 68 -6.18 -23.41 -8.85
CA GLU A 68 -7.25 -22.85 -8.02
C GLU A 68 -6.74 -22.38 -6.65
N LYS A 69 -5.90 -23.19 -5.99
CA LYS A 69 -5.27 -22.80 -4.71
C LYS A 69 -4.36 -21.58 -4.87
N GLU A 70 -3.60 -21.53 -5.97
CA GLU A 70 -2.74 -20.40 -6.29
C GLU A 70 -3.57 -19.13 -6.55
N LEU A 71 -4.66 -19.24 -7.30
CA LEU A 71 -5.60 -18.15 -7.54
C LEU A 71 -6.20 -17.62 -6.23
N LEU A 72 -6.66 -18.50 -5.34
CA LEU A 72 -7.16 -18.10 -4.02
C LEU A 72 -6.11 -17.34 -3.20
N PHE A 73 -4.85 -17.77 -3.28
CA PHE A 73 -3.73 -17.13 -2.60
C PHE A 73 -3.43 -15.72 -3.16
N TYR A 74 -3.43 -15.54 -4.49
CA TYR A 74 -3.25 -14.22 -5.10
C TYR A 74 -4.47 -13.31 -4.92
N ASN A 75 -5.69 -13.83 -4.97
CA ASN A 75 -6.92 -13.06 -4.70
C ASN A 75 -6.93 -12.47 -3.29
N TYR A 76 -6.53 -13.27 -2.28
CA TYR A 76 -6.35 -12.74 -0.92
C TYR A 76 -5.32 -11.61 -0.90
N LYS A 77 -4.19 -11.78 -1.60
CA LYS A 77 -3.13 -10.77 -1.70
C LYS A 77 -3.63 -9.45 -2.28
N SER A 78 -4.24 -9.54 -3.46
CA SER A 78 -4.78 -8.40 -4.19
C SER A 78 -5.75 -7.62 -3.31
N ARG A 79 -6.69 -8.33 -2.66
CA ARG A 79 -7.67 -7.71 -1.76
C ARG A 79 -7.01 -6.94 -0.61
N GLU A 80 -6.04 -7.54 0.07
CA GLU A 80 -5.38 -6.86 1.19
C GLU A 80 -4.52 -5.67 0.72
N LEU A 81 -3.81 -5.78 -0.41
CA LEU A 81 -3.03 -4.68 -0.96
C LEU A 81 -3.92 -3.53 -1.46
N HIS A 82 -5.05 -3.83 -2.11
CA HIS A 82 -6.06 -2.83 -2.50
C HIS A 82 -6.67 -2.12 -1.29
N ARG A 83 -6.70 -2.75 -0.11
CA ARG A 83 -7.11 -2.10 1.15
C ARG A 83 -5.99 -1.25 1.74
N LEU A 84 -4.77 -1.75 1.76
CA LEU A 84 -3.66 -1.14 2.51
C LEU A 84 -2.97 0.01 1.77
N VAL A 85 -2.80 -0.09 0.45
CA VAL A 85 -2.13 0.96 -0.34
C VAL A 85 -2.86 2.31 -0.22
N PRO A 86 -4.20 2.38 -0.29
CA PRO A 86 -4.92 3.64 -0.05
C PRO A 86 -4.76 4.19 1.36
N GLU A 87 -4.73 3.35 2.40
CA GLU A 87 -4.49 3.81 3.78
C GLU A 87 -3.08 4.38 3.94
N LEU A 88 -2.06 3.75 3.35
CA LEU A 88 -0.70 4.32 3.33
C LEU A 88 -0.64 5.67 2.63
N LYS A 89 -1.34 5.84 1.49
CA LYS A 89 -1.42 7.14 0.80
C LYS A 89 -2.04 8.21 1.69
N LYS A 90 -3.12 7.87 2.39
CA LYS A 90 -3.78 8.77 3.34
C LYS A 90 -2.84 9.12 4.50
N HIS A 91 -2.09 8.17 5.02
CA HIS A 91 -1.07 8.45 6.03
C HIS A 91 0.03 9.38 5.50
N ALA A 92 0.55 9.17 4.28
CA ALA A 92 1.54 10.05 3.67
C ALA A 92 1.02 11.51 3.56
N ILE A 93 -0.24 11.69 3.14
CA ILE A 93 -0.89 13.00 3.06
C ILE A 93 -0.98 13.65 4.46
N ASN A 94 -1.41 12.89 5.47
CA ASN A 94 -1.57 13.40 6.83
C ASN A 94 -0.21 13.74 7.47
N THR A 95 0.81 12.91 7.26
CA THR A 95 2.18 13.17 7.70
C THR A 95 2.71 14.45 7.05
N LYS A 96 2.55 14.61 5.73
CA LYS A 96 2.94 15.84 5.03
C LYS A 96 2.26 17.07 5.62
N ALA A 97 0.94 17.01 5.85
CA ALA A 97 0.20 18.12 6.45
C ALA A 97 0.68 18.46 7.87
N SER A 98 0.99 17.43 8.67
CA SER A 98 1.56 17.58 10.02
C SER A 98 2.91 18.30 9.98
N LEU A 99 3.82 17.88 9.08
CA LEU A 99 5.14 18.49 8.94
C LEU A 99 5.08 19.96 8.49
N VAL A 100 4.16 20.29 7.59
CA VAL A 100 3.91 21.68 7.16
C VAL A 100 3.44 22.52 8.35
N ALA A 101 2.50 22.01 9.15
CA ALA A 101 1.99 22.71 10.33
C ALA A 101 3.05 22.91 11.42
N GLN A 102 4.04 22.01 11.52
CA GLN A 102 5.17 22.12 12.43
C GLN A 102 6.29 23.05 11.93
N GLY A 103 6.19 23.57 10.70
CA GLY A 103 7.21 24.41 10.07
C GLY A 103 8.41 23.65 9.50
N GLY A 104 8.40 22.31 9.56
CA GLY A 104 9.49 21.43 9.12
C GLY A 104 9.49 21.09 7.63
N TYR A 105 8.43 21.42 6.89
CA TYR A 105 8.32 21.09 5.46
C TYR A 105 7.80 22.29 4.64
N HIS A 106 8.68 22.86 3.82
CA HIS A 106 8.36 23.91 2.84
C HIS A 106 8.25 23.29 1.43
N GLY A 107 7.31 22.38 1.23
CA GLY A 107 6.95 21.93 -0.11
C GLY A 107 5.96 22.92 -0.71
N ASN A 108 6.28 23.50 -1.88
CA ASN A 108 5.49 24.48 -2.64
C ASN A 108 4.01 24.54 -2.20
N SER A 109 3.72 25.42 -1.23
CA SER A 109 2.35 25.73 -0.88
C SER A 109 1.77 26.54 -2.01
N GLU A 110 1.02 25.90 -2.91
CA GLU A 110 -0.15 26.57 -3.46
C GLU A 110 -1.09 26.83 -2.29
N VAL A 111 -0.93 28.01 -1.71
CA VAL A 111 -1.86 28.58 -0.75
C VAL A 111 -3.20 28.69 -1.48
N VAL A 112 -4.08 27.71 -1.30
CA VAL A 112 -5.49 27.87 -1.62
C VAL A 112 -6.04 28.88 -0.62
N ARG A 113 -5.95 30.17 -0.98
CA ARG A 113 -6.73 31.22 -0.32
C ARG A 113 -8.18 30.99 -0.73
N SER A 114 -9.00 30.50 0.21
CA SER A 114 -10.45 30.51 0.05
C SER A 114 -10.94 31.96 0.06
N ALA A 115 -11.64 32.32 -1.02
CA ALA A 115 -12.59 33.41 -1.28
C ALA A 115 -12.46 34.73 -0.49
#